data_AF-A0A9E4N7A5-F1
#
_entry.id   AF-A0A9E4N7A5-F1
#
_cell.length_a   1.000
_cell.length_b   1.000
_cell.length_c   1.000
_cell.angle_alpha   90.00
_cell.angle_beta   90.00
_cell.angle_gamma   90.00
#
_symmetry.space_group_name_H-M   'P 1'
#
loop_
_entity.id
_entity.type
_entity.pdbx_description
1 polymer ?
#
loop_
_entity_poly.entity_id
_entity_poly.type
_entity_poly.pdbx_seq_one_letter_code
_entity_poly.pdbx_strand_id
1 'polypeptide(L)'
;MTINRESFENQPFFDELITPNGHARGYARKLISYLGKLDEGELASRQLGAELALKQMGITFRVYTEEEGSIDRVWPFDIVPRLIPKKEWERIESGLKQRVEALNLFIDDLYHKQQIVKDKVFPAEVLADSENFREQCIGINPPLGVWAHICGSDLVRDDKGEM
;
A
#
# COMPACT_ATOMS: atom_id res chain seq x y z
N MET A 1 -27.43 -2.91 10.39
CA MET A 1 -26.73 -1.71 9.85
C MET A 1 -27.41 -1.24 8.57
N THR A 2 -28.22 -0.18 8.63
CA THR A 2 -28.77 0.46 7.43
C THR A 2 -27.69 1.37 6.88
N ILE A 3 -27.06 1.01 5.76
CA ILE A 3 -26.14 1.92 5.06
C ILE A 3 -26.98 3.15 4.71
N ASN A 4 -26.63 4.29 5.30
CA ASN A 4 -27.33 5.53 5.00
C ASN A 4 -27.09 5.84 3.51
N ARG A 5 -28.12 5.63 2.70
CA ARG A 5 -28.05 5.78 1.24
C ARG A 5 -27.76 7.23 0.84
N GLU A 6 -28.21 8.19 1.65
CA GLU A 6 -27.95 9.61 1.43
C GLU A 6 -26.45 9.96 1.52
N SER A 7 -25.65 9.14 2.22
CA SER A 7 -24.21 9.35 2.35
C SER A 7 -23.42 8.97 1.10
N PHE A 8 -23.97 8.12 0.22
CA PHE A 8 -23.25 7.54 -0.93
C PHE A 8 -23.76 8.02 -2.29
N GLU A 9 -24.90 8.71 -2.34
CA GLU A 9 -25.37 9.34 -3.57
C GLU A 9 -24.40 10.47 -3.99
N ASN A 10 -23.88 10.40 -5.22
CA ASN A 10 -23.02 11.40 -5.86
C ASN A 10 -21.62 11.64 -5.25
N GLN A 11 -20.99 10.62 -4.65
CA GLN A 11 -19.57 10.76 -4.25
C GLN A 11 -18.64 10.73 -5.48
N PRO A 12 -17.68 11.68 -5.62
CA PRO A 12 -16.80 11.79 -6.78
C PRO A 12 -15.65 10.76 -6.78
N PHE A 13 -15.73 9.71 -5.96
CA PHE A 13 -14.65 8.75 -5.75
C PHE A 13 -15.14 7.30 -5.77
N PHE A 14 -14.21 6.38 -6.07
CA PHE A 14 -14.49 4.96 -6.11
C PHE A 14 -14.50 4.37 -4.68
N ASP A 15 -15.68 3.95 -4.21
CA ASP A 15 -15.80 3.18 -2.97
C ASP A 15 -15.56 1.68 -3.22
N GLU A 16 -14.79 1.01 -2.34
CA GLU A 16 -14.40 -0.40 -2.48
C GLU A 16 -15.52 -1.39 -2.20
N LEU A 17 -16.54 -1.03 -1.43
CA LEU A 17 -17.58 -1.94 -0.97
C LEU A 17 -18.94 -1.65 -1.62
N ILE A 18 -19.20 -0.39 -1.97
CA ILE A 18 -20.49 0.14 -2.40
C ILE A 18 -20.37 0.70 -3.82
N THR A 19 -21.40 0.48 -4.64
CA THR A 19 -21.53 1.06 -5.98
C THR A 19 -22.13 2.46 -5.90
N PRO A 20 -22.00 3.30 -6.95
CA PRO A 20 -22.62 4.63 -6.98
C PRO A 20 -24.14 4.63 -6.74
N ASN A 21 -24.82 3.51 -6.99
CA ASN A 21 -26.26 3.35 -6.77
C ASN A 21 -26.59 2.86 -5.33
N GLY A 22 -25.62 2.85 -4.42
CA GLY A 22 -25.80 2.43 -3.02
C GLY A 22 -25.94 0.91 -2.82
N HIS A 23 -25.52 0.09 -3.79
CA HIS A 23 -25.55 -1.37 -3.68
C HIS A 23 -24.18 -1.94 -3.35
N ALA A 24 -24.12 -3.05 -2.61
CA ALA A 24 -22.86 -3.75 -2.40
C ALA A 24 -22.27 -4.25 -3.73
N ARG A 25 -20.97 -4.02 -3.93
CA ARG A 25 -20.22 -4.59 -5.05
C ARG A 25 -20.23 -6.11 -4.99
N GLY A 26 -20.08 -6.75 -6.15
CA GLY A 26 -20.20 -8.20 -6.31
C GLY A 26 -19.35 -9.00 -5.32
N TYR A 27 -18.08 -8.62 -5.15
CA TYR A 27 -17.13 -9.27 -4.24
C TYR A 27 -17.37 -8.89 -2.76
N ALA A 28 -17.98 -7.73 -2.49
CA ALA A 28 -18.25 -7.23 -1.14
C ALA A 28 -19.57 -7.74 -0.54
N ARG A 29 -20.46 -8.34 -1.34
CA ARG A 29 -21.80 -8.79 -0.89
C ARG A 29 -21.79 -9.63 0.39
N LYS A 30 -20.86 -10.57 0.52
CA LYS A 30 -20.78 -11.43 1.72
C LYS A 30 -20.39 -10.64 2.96
N LEU A 31 -19.40 -9.74 2.82
CA LEU A 31 -18.97 -8.87 3.90
C LEU A 31 -20.08 -7.91 4.32
N ILE A 32 -20.70 -7.21 3.36
CA ILE A 32 -21.81 -6.30 3.66
C ILE A 32 -22.99 -7.03 4.29
N SER A 33 -23.34 -8.23 3.81
CA SER A 33 -24.38 -9.05 4.44
C SER A 33 -24.02 -9.47 5.86
N TYR A 34 -22.75 -9.77 6.13
CA TYR A 34 -22.29 -10.11 7.47
C TYR A 34 -22.36 -8.90 8.41
N LEU A 35 -21.81 -7.77 8.00
CA LEU A 35 -21.86 -6.51 8.76
C LEU A 35 -23.31 -6.06 9.02
N GLY A 36 -24.19 -6.27 8.04
CA GLY A 36 -25.61 -5.96 8.17
C GLY A 36 -26.36 -6.77 9.24
N LYS A 37 -25.85 -7.97 9.57
CA LYS A 37 -26.41 -8.86 10.61
C LYS A 37 -25.89 -8.57 12.02
N LEU A 38 -24.89 -7.71 12.16
CA LEU A 38 -24.38 -7.32 13.47
C LEU A 38 -25.40 -6.41 14.16
N ASP A 39 -25.58 -6.63 15.46
CA ASP A 39 -26.40 -5.78 16.32
C ASP A 39 -25.79 -4.38 16.43
N GLU A 40 -26.61 -3.42 16.88
CA GLU A 40 -26.15 -2.07 17.13
C GLU A 40 -25.02 -2.06 18.17
N GLY A 41 -23.90 -1.39 17.88
CA GLY A 41 -22.74 -1.32 18.76
C GLY A 41 -21.79 -2.53 18.73
N GLU A 42 -22.19 -3.67 18.14
CA GLU A 42 -21.33 -4.87 18.06
C GLU A 42 -20.04 -4.60 17.29
N LEU A 43 -20.11 -3.85 16.17
CA LEU A 43 -18.93 -3.47 15.41
C LEU A 43 -17.97 -2.58 16.22
N ALA A 44 -18.51 -1.62 16.98
CA ALA A 44 -17.73 -0.75 17.85
C ALA A 44 -17.09 -1.53 19.02
N SER A 45 -17.81 -2.50 19.58
CA SER A 45 -17.29 -3.39 20.62
C SER A 45 -16.09 -4.21 20.11
N ARG A 46 -16.19 -4.74 18.88
CA ARG A 46 -15.09 -5.47 18.23
C ARG A 46 -13.90 -4.60 17.92
N GLN A 47 -14.13 -3.36 17.49
CA GLN A 47 -13.09 -2.37 17.25
C GLN A 47 -12.30 -2.10 18.54
N LEU A 48 -13.02 -1.81 19.64
CA LEU A 48 -12.41 -1.61 20.96
C LEU A 48 -11.64 -2.86 21.43
N GLY A 49 -12.20 -4.05 21.22
CA GLY A 49 -11.54 -5.31 21.54
C GLY A 49 -10.22 -5.51 20.78
N ALA A 50 -10.20 -5.18 19.49
CA ALA A 50 -9.00 -5.25 18.67
C ALA A 50 -7.93 -4.24 19.14
N GLU A 51 -8.31 -3.00 19.43
CA GLU A 51 -7.39 -1.98 19.94
C GLU A 51 -6.77 -2.38 21.29
N LEU A 52 -7.58 -2.92 22.22
CA LEU A 52 -7.10 -3.42 23.50
C LEU A 52 -6.12 -4.59 23.32
N ALA A 53 -6.41 -5.51 22.41
CA ALA A 53 -5.53 -6.63 22.09
C ALA A 53 -4.18 -6.13 21.53
N LEU A 54 -4.20 -5.18 20.58
CA LEU A 54 -2.98 -4.58 20.03
C LEU A 54 -2.14 -3.90 21.13
N LYS A 55 -2.80 -3.16 22.03
CA LYS A 55 -2.13 -2.53 23.18
C LYS A 55 -1.52 -3.56 24.13
N GLN A 56 -2.23 -4.65 24.43
CA GLN A 56 -1.73 -5.74 25.28
C GLN A 56 -0.54 -6.47 24.65
N MET A 57 -0.54 -6.64 23.33
CA MET A 57 0.56 -7.23 22.58
C MET A 57 1.77 -6.29 22.43
N GLY A 58 1.65 -5.03 22.87
CA GLY A 58 2.69 -4.02 22.70
C GLY A 58 2.91 -3.59 21.25
N ILE A 59 1.89 -3.73 20.39
CA ILE A 59 1.95 -3.28 19.00
C ILE A 59 1.74 -1.76 18.97
N THR A 60 2.85 -1.04 19.04
CA THR A 60 2.91 0.42 19.01
C THR A 60 3.74 0.90 17.83
N PHE A 61 3.50 2.13 17.39
CA PHE A 61 4.41 2.85 16.50
C PHE A 61 4.89 4.12 17.18
N ARG A 62 6.13 4.49 16.86
CA ARG A 62 6.80 5.64 17.44
C ARG A 62 6.49 6.86 16.60
N VAL A 63 5.81 7.84 17.19
CA VAL A 63 5.62 9.15 16.56
C VAL A 63 6.69 10.08 17.06
N TYR A 64 7.42 10.68 16.13
CA TYR A 64 8.39 11.73 16.41
C TYR A 64 7.71 13.07 16.18
N THR A 65 7.44 13.81 17.25
CA THR A 65 7.04 15.22 17.16
C THR A 65 8.16 16.10 17.72
N GLU A 66 8.37 17.26 17.11
CA GLU A 66 9.42 18.20 17.52
C GLU A 66 9.17 18.78 18.93
N GLU A 67 7.90 18.83 19.36
CA GLU A 67 7.49 19.45 20.63
C GLU A 67 7.42 18.49 21.83
N GLU A 68 6.98 17.23 21.63
CA GLU A 68 6.70 16.29 22.74
C GLU A 68 7.76 15.17 22.84
N GLY A 69 8.74 15.18 21.94
CA GLY A 69 9.70 14.09 21.80
C GLY A 69 9.04 12.84 21.20
N SER A 70 9.59 11.67 21.51
CA SER A 70 9.09 10.41 20.99
C SER A 70 7.92 9.92 21.85
N ILE A 71 6.73 9.80 21.26
CA ILE A 71 5.56 9.18 21.90
C ILE A 71 5.20 7.86 21.24
N ASP A 72 4.99 6.83 22.04
CA ASP A 72 4.46 5.55 21.56
C ASP A 72 2.94 5.64 21.46
N ARG A 73 2.41 5.49 20.23
CA ARG A 73 0.97 5.43 19.97
C ARG A 73 0.55 4.01 19.62
N VAL A 74 -0.64 3.62 20.08
CA VAL A 74 -1.27 2.37 19.65
C VAL A 74 -1.54 2.46 18.15
N TRP A 75 -1.16 1.42 17.41
CA TRP A 75 -1.39 1.34 15.97
C TRP A 75 -2.88 1.50 15.63
N PRO A 76 -3.29 2.50 14.83
CA PRO A 76 -4.68 2.62 14.41
C PRO A 76 -5.02 1.44 13.51
N PHE A 77 -6.05 0.69 13.89
CA PHE A 77 -6.45 -0.53 13.20
C PHE A 77 -7.92 -0.43 12.82
N ASP A 78 -8.25 -0.75 11.58
CA ASP A 78 -9.65 -0.84 11.13
C ASP A 78 -10.01 -2.33 10.97
N ILE A 79 -11.08 -2.76 11.66
CA ILE A 79 -11.57 -4.14 11.59
C ILE A 79 -12.30 -4.46 10.28
N VAL A 80 -12.66 -3.46 9.47
CA VAL A 80 -13.30 -3.63 8.17
C VAL A 80 -12.22 -3.85 7.11
N PRO A 81 -12.11 -5.04 6.51
CA PRO A 81 -11.03 -5.34 5.58
C PRO A 81 -11.24 -4.65 4.23
N ARG A 82 -10.14 -4.18 3.62
CA ARG A 82 -10.12 -3.83 2.20
C ARG A 82 -10.10 -5.09 1.36
N LEU A 83 -11.20 -5.35 0.65
CA LEU A 83 -11.32 -6.53 -0.21
C LEU A 83 -10.66 -6.28 -1.57
N ILE A 84 -9.73 -7.15 -1.96
CA ILE A 84 -9.11 -7.15 -3.29
C ILE A 84 -9.58 -8.41 -4.05
N PRO A 85 -10.28 -8.27 -5.18
CA PRO A 85 -10.68 -9.41 -5.99
C PRO A 85 -9.46 -10.20 -6.50
N LYS A 86 -9.55 -11.53 -6.52
CA LYS A 86 -8.45 -12.40 -6.98
C LYS A 86 -7.87 -11.99 -8.34
N LYS A 87 -8.73 -11.74 -9.33
CA LYS A 87 -8.31 -11.33 -10.69
C LYS A 87 -7.52 -10.02 -10.70
N GLU A 88 -7.88 -9.10 -9.81
CA GLU A 88 -7.17 -7.84 -9.67
C GLU A 88 -5.81 -8.08 -9.01
N TRP A 89 -5.78 -8.87 -7.93
CA TRP A 89 -4.54 -9.24 -7.26
C TRP A 89 -3.56 -9.97 -8.19
N GLU A 90 -4.03 -10.88 -9.05
CA GLU A 90 -3.18 -11.58 -10.03
C GLU A 90 -2.47 -10.59 -10.98
N ARG A 91 -3.17 -9.52 -11.40
CA ARG A 91 -2.58 -8.45 -12.22
C ARG A 91 -1.57 -7.63 -11.42
N ILE A 92 -1.94 -7.24 -10.20
CA ILE A 92 -1.06 -6.49 -9.29
C ILE A 92 0.22 -7.28 -9.02
N GLU A 93 0.11 -8.54 -8.63
CA GLU A 93 1.24 -9.43 -8.34
C GLU A 93 2.20 -9.53 -9.54
N SER A 94 1.67 -9.74 -10.74
CA SER A 94 2.48 -9.78 -11.96
C SER A 94 3.21 -8.45 -12.23
N GLY A 95 2.53 -7.32 -12.04
CA GLY A 95 3.12 -6.00 -12.20
C GLY A 95 4.20 -5.69 -11.17
N LEU A 96 3.99 -6.08 -9.91
CA LEU A 96 4.96 -5.94 -8.83
C LEU A 96 6.23 -6.77 -9.09
N LYS A 97 6.08 -8.02 -9.56
CA LYS A 97 7.21 -8.87 -9.96
C LYS A 97 8.03 -8.23 -11.08
N GLN A 98 7.36 -7.78 -12.14
CA GLN A 98 8.00 -7.08 -13.25
C GLN A 98 8.74 -5.82 -12.77
N ARG A 99 8.11 -5.04 -11.89
CA ARG A 99 8.69 -3.79 -11.36
C ARG A 99 9.96 -4.07 -10.55
N VAL A 100 9.94 -5.06 -9.66
CA VAL A 100 11.11 -5.42 -8.83
C VAL A 100 12.27 -5.92 -9.69
N GLU A 101 11.99 -6.69 -10.74
CA GLU A 101 13.00 -7.11 -11.71
C GLU A 101 13.62 -5.91 -12.42
N ALA A 102 12.79 -5.01 -12.97
CA ALA A 102 13.27 -3.80 -13.62
C ALA A 102 14.10 -2.90 -12.69
N LEU A 103 13.69 -2.77 -11.42
CA LEU A 103 14.44 -2.01 -10.41
C LEU A 103 15.81 -2.63 -10.13
N ASN A 104 15.91 -3.95 -10.00
CA ASN A 104 17.19 -4.61 -9.78
C ASN A 104 18.12 -4.44 -10.99
N LEU A 105 17.60 -4.59 -12.21
CA LEU A 105 18.37 -4.36 -13.44
C LEU A 105 18.79 -2.89 -13.58
N PHE A 106 17.92 -1.96 -13.20
CA PHE A 106 18.23 -0.53 -13.23
C PHE A 106 19.37 -0.18 -12.25
N ILE A 107 19.27 -0.63 -10.99
CA ILE A 107 20.33 -0.39 -10.00
C ILE A 107 21.64 -1.01 -10.46
N ASP A 108 21.60 -2.23 -11.00
CA ASP A 108 22.78 -2.90 -11.54
C ASP A 108 23.44 -2.10 -12.67
N ASP A 109 22.66 -1.62 -13.64
CA ASP A 109 23.19 -0.84 -14.74
C ASP A 109 23.81 0.48 -14.27
N LEU A 110 23.18 1.18 -13.31
CA LEU A 110 23.69 2.43 -12.75
C LEU A 110 25.08 2.28 -12.11
N TYR A 111 25.33 1.16 -11.43
CA TYR A 111 26.62 0.88 -10.79
C TYR A 111 27.64 0.21 -11.73
N HIS A 112 27.26 -0.07 -12.98
CA HIS A 112 28.13 -0.71 -13.97
C HIS A 112 28.20 0.08 -15.28
N LYS A 113 27.45 -0.34 -16.30
CA LYS A 113 27.63 0.12 -17.68
C LYS A 113 26.90 1.43 -17.97
N GLN A 114 25.94 1.81 -17.15
CA GLN A 114 25.09 3.00 -17.31
C GLN A 114 24.52 3.11 -18.72
N GLN A 115 24.07 1.98 -19.29
CA GLN A 115 23.47 1.95 -20.62
C GLN A 115 22.20 2.78 -20.68
N ILE A 116 21.36 2.75 -19.64
CA ILE A 116 20.12 3.54 -19.60
C ILE A 116 20.38 5.05 -19.69
N VAL A 117 21.54 5.51 -19.21
CA VAL A 117 22.01 6.90 -19.34
C VAL A 117 22.58 7.15 -20.74
N LYS A 118 23.41 6.25 -21.26
CA LYS A 118 23.99 6.34 -22.61
C LYS A 118 22.93 6.34 -23.71
N ASP A 119 21.86 5.58 -23.50
CA ASP A 119 20.68 5.49 -24.37
C ASP A 119 19.72 6.66 -24.18
N LYS A 120 20.03 7.60 -23.27
CA LYS A 120 19.26 8.82 -22.98
C LYS A 120 17.83 8.57 -22.48
N VAL A 121 17.57 7.38 -21.93
CA VAL A 121 16.29 7.05 -21.29
C VAL A 121 16.24 7.61 -19.86
N PHE A 122 17.37 7.59 -19.15
CA PHE A 122 17.53 8.20 -17.83
C PHE A 122 18.46 9.43 -17.92
N PRO A 123 18.05 10.61 -17.47
CA PRO A 123 18.88 11.81 -17.54
C PRO A 123 20.15 11.66 -16.67
N ALA A 124 21.31 12.02 -17.23
CA ALA A 124 22.59 11.91 -16.53
C ALA A 124 22.67 12.84 -15.31
N GLU A 125 22.00 14.00 -15.39
CA GLU A 125 21.97 15.00 -14.33
C GLU A 125 21.25 14.46 -13.09
N VAL A 126 20.18 13.67 -13.27
CA VAL A 126 19.46 13.03 -12.15
C VAL A 126 20.35 12.03 -11.41
N LEU A 127 21.26 11.35 -12.12
CA LEU A 127 22.22 10.46 -11.47
C LEU A 127 23.29 11.25 -10.70
N ALA A 128 23.85 12.29 -11.34
CA ALA A 128 24.94 13.08 -10.79
C ALA A 128 24.54 13.84 -9.52
N ASP A 129 23.31 14.35 -9.47
CA ASP A 129 22.77 15.11 -8.33
C ASP A 129 22.13 14.22 -7.26
N SER A 130 22.13 12.89 -7.43
CA SER A 130 21.49 11.98 -6.49
C SER A 130 22.28 11.83 -5.20
N GLU A 131 21.75 12.36 -4.09
CA GLU A 131 22.25 12.12 -2.73
C GLU A 131 22.19 10.65 -2.30
N ASN A 132 21.52 9.78 -3.07
CA ASN A 132 21.37 8.36 -2.78
C ASN A 132 22.28 7.46 -3.62
N PHE A 133 22.92 8.00 -4.67
CA PHE A 133 23.94 7.25 -5.40
C PHE A 133 25.18 7.07 -4.51
N ARG A 134 25.77 5.87 -4.55
CA ARG A 134 26.93 5.52 -3.72
C ARG A 134 28.07 5.12 -4.63
N GLU A 135 29.05 6.00 -4.82
CA GLU A 135 30.24 5.70 -5.63
C GLU A 135 30.97 4.43 -5.17
N GLN A 136 30.87 4.11 -3.87
CA GLN A 136 31.44 2.90 -3.27
C GLN A 136 30.83 1.61 -3.81
N CYS A 137 29.64 1.68 -4.42
CA CYS A 137 28.96 0.53 -5.00
C CYS A 137 29.32 0.30 -6.48
N ILE A 138 30.09 1.21 -7.11
CA ILE A 138 30.48 1.05 -8.52
C ILE A 138 31.30 -0.22 -8.73
N GLY A 139 30.87 -1.07 -9.66
CA GLY A 139 31.51 -2.35 -9.98
C GLY A 139 31.26 -3.48 -8.96
N ILE A 140 30.47 -3.23 -7.91
CA ILE A 140 30.11 -4.25 -6.93
C ILE A 140 29.04 -5.16 -7.53
N ASN A 141 29.23 -6.46 -7.37
CA ASN A 141 28.28 -7.49 -7.75
C ASN A 141 27.69 -8.13 -6.49
N PRO A 142 26.44 -7.80 -6.10
CA PRO A 142 25.81 -8.45 -4.96
C PRO A 142 25.62 -9.95 -5.23
N PRO A 143 25.58 -10.79 -4.17
CA PRO A 143 25.24 -12.20 -4.33
C PRO A 143 23.96 -12.38 -5.12
N LEU A 144 23.98 -13.30 -6.09
CA LEU A 144 22.85 -13.61 -6.98
C LEU A 144 22.37 -12.42 -7.86
N GLY A 145 23.09 -11.30 -7.91
CA GLY A 145 22.70 -10.11 -8.69
C GLY A 145 21.49 -9.37 -8.14
N VAL A 146 21.14 -9.57 -6.86
CA VAL A 146 19.97 -8.94 -6.23
C VAL A 146 20.41 -7.72 -5.42
N TRP A 147 20.00 -6.54 -5.85
CA TRP A 147 20.23 -5.27 -5.16
C TRP A 147 19.12 -5.00 -4.14
N ALA A 148 17.87 -5.02 -4.58
CA ALA A 148 16.69 -4.74 -3.76
C ALA A 148 15.99 -6.05 -3.37
N HIS A 149 16.48 -6.66 -2.29
CA HIS A 149 16.00 -7.95 -1.77
C HIS A 149 14.54 -7.89 -1.29
N ILE A 150 14.15 -6.75 -0.73
CA ILE A 150 12.79 -6.48 -0.25
C ILE A 150 12.37 -5.14 -0.83
N CYS A 151 11.24 -5.15 -1.53
CA CYS A 151 10.64 -3.95 -2.10
C CYS A 151 9.23 -3.78 -1.56
N GLY A 152 8.98 -2.68 -0.85
CA GLY A 152 7.64 -2.17 -0.63
C GLY A 152 7.18 -1.42 -1.89
N SER A 153 5.90 -1.53 -2.24
CA SER A 153 5.32 -0.75 -3.33
C SER A 153 3.96 -0.25 -2.88
N ASP A 154 3.82 1.07 -2.86
CA ASP A 154 2.57 1.74 -2.51
C ASP A 154 1.70 1.86 -3.75
N LEU A 155 0.47 1.36 -3.64
CA LEU A 155 -0.52 1.35 -4.73
C LEU A 155 -1.74 2.15 -4.29
N VAL A 156 -2.22 3.00 -5.20
CA VAL A 156 -3.44 3.80 -5.02
C VAL A 156 -4.45 3.37 -6.06
N ARG A 157 -5.73 3.30 -5.65
CA ARG A 157 -6.82 3.10 -6.61
C ARG A 157 -7.30 4.47 -7.07
N ASP A 158 -7.42 4.65 -8.37
CA ASP A 158 -7.91 5.90 -8.97
C ASP A 158 -9.44 6.05 -8.90
N ASP A 159 -9.94 7.16 -9.44
CA ASP A 159 -11.37 7.51 -9.49
C ASP A 159 -12.21 6.54 -10.35
N LYS A 160 -11.57 5.84 -11.30
CA LYS A 160 -12.19 4.82 -12.15
C LYS A 160 -12.19 3.44 -11.51
N GLY A 161 -11.44 3.27 -10.43
CA GLY A 161 -11.31 2.02 -9.73
C GLY A 161 -10.17 1.16 -10.24
N GLU A 162 -9.18 1.71 -10.94
CA GLU A 162 -7.98 1.00 -11.36
C GLU A 162 -6.86 1.18 -10.32
N MET A 163 -6.16 0.09 -9.99
CA MET A 163 -4.94 0.09 -9.15
C MET A 163 -3.69 0.06 -10.02
#